data_AF-W7W8F4-F1
#
_entry.id   AF-W7W8F4-F1
#
_cell.length_a   1.000
_cell.length_b   1.000
_cell.length_c   1.000
_cell.angle_alpha   90.00
_cell.angle_beta   90.00
_cell.angle_gamma   90.00
#
_symmetry.space_group_name_H-M   'P 1'
#
loop_
_entity.id
_entity.type
_entity.pdbx_description
1 polymer ?
#
loop_
_entity_poly.entity_id
_entity_poly.type
_entity_poly.pdbx_seq_one_letter_code
_entity_poly.pdbx_strand_id
1 'polypeptide(L)'
;MIADTSPFPIRMNASVLAFLSRLLRLSSCVALFGVSGWSAAADTAPYVFPSYRDGAAVKARCDRTLREIEAQARRIAAGRGPDGVLIEIDRLGQTVDDSLSPVFFLANVHPDKPVRDAAEACELRYQAFTSRLYQNPRIYRRLQALQPVDAIDRQMRADLLASFEDAGVGLPAAKRDRARALNDELGRLSQDFERRLREDKTRVAFTDSELDGVPASVWSTAPRDAQGRVLLGLDYPTYSPVVENARSPGHANACGGPSRRAAARRT
;
A
#
# COMPACT_ATOMS: atom_id res chain seq x y z
N MET A 1 -8.85 58.89 12.45
CA MET A 1 -9.28 58.37 11.14
C MET A 1 -9.28 56.85 11.28
N ILE A 2 -10.43 56.25 11.62
CA ILE A 2 -11.59 55.98 10.72
C ILE A 2 -11.17 54.82 9.78
N ALA A 3 -11.88 53.73 9.61
CA ALA A 3 -13.13 53.16 10.14
C ALA A 3 -13.20 51.74 9.51
N ASP A 4 -13.78 50.74 10.18
CA ASP A 4 -15.10 50.17 9.80
C ASP A 4 -15.09 49.46 8.43
N THR A 5 -15.40 48.17 8.33
CA THR A 5 -16.80 47.76 8.15
C THR A 5 -17.02 46.27 8.43
N SER A 6 -17.71 46.04 9.56
CA SER A 6 -18.77 45.07 9.87
C SER A 6 -18.78 43.59 9.35
N PRO A 7 -19.13 42.63 10.24
CA PRO A 7 -19.57 41.27 9.89
C PRO A 7 -21.09 41.16 9.66
N PHE A 8 -21.51 40.19 8.84
CA PHE A 8 -22.91 39.82 8.61
C PHE A 8 -23.55 39.17 9.87
N PRO A 9 -24.86 39.39 10.14
CA PRO A 9 -25.50 39.03 11.41
C PRO A 9 -26.02 37.59 11.45
N ILE A 10 -25.82 36.92 12.58
CA ILE A 10 -26.55 35.69 12.97
C ILE A 10 -27.88 36.12 13.61
N ARG A 11 -29.00 35.75 12.98
CA ARG A 11 -30.33 35.85 13.59
C ARG A 11 -30.47 34.80 14.70
N MET A 12 -30.43 35.21 15.96
CA MET A 12 -30.85 34.39 17.10
C MET A 12 -32.36 34.52 17.33
N ASN A 13 -33.02 33.36 17.45
CA ASN A 13 -34.46 33.25 17.66
C ASN A 13 -34.84 33.48 19.14
N ALA A 14 -35.99 34.11 19.36
CA ALA A 14 -36.40 34.80 20.58
C ALA A 14 -36.92 33.90 21.74
N SER A 15 -36.46 32.66 21.87
CA SER A 15 -37.07 31.69 22.80
C SER A 15 -36.21 31.28 24.00
N VAL A 16 -35.01 31.84 24.19
CA VAL A 16 -34.11 31.43 25.29
C VAL A 16 -34.00 32.50 26.41
N LEU A 17 -34.62 33.67 26.22
CA LEU A 17 -34.52 34.80 27.16
C LEU A 17 -35.47 34.74 28.37
N ALA A 18 -36.17 33.64 28.59
CA ALA A 18 -37.22 33.54 29.62
C ALA A 18 -36.84 32.74 30.88
N PHE A 19 -35.56 32.42 31.09
CA PHE A 19 -35.14 31.59 32.23
C PHE A 19 -34.09 32.23 33.16
N LEU A 20 -33.87 33.54 33.06
CA LEU A 20 -32.78 34.25 33.76
C LEU A 20 -33.24 35.19 34.90
N SER A 21 -34.44 34.99 35.46
CA SER A 21 -34.90 35.83 36.58
C SER A 21 -35.70 35.07 37.61
N ARG A 22 -35.05 34.18 38.37
CA ARG A 22 -35.47 33.89 39.74
C ARG A 22 -34.31 33.35 40.58
N LEU A 23 -33.86 34.23 41.47
CA LEU A 23 -33.36 33.94 42.82
C LEU A 23 -31.92 33.46 42.95
N LEU A 24 -31.02 34.45 42.99
CA LEU A 24 -29.98 34.50 44.03
C LEU A 24 -30.63 34.29 45.41
N ARG A 25 -30.22 33.26 46.15
CA ARG A 25 -29.99 33.23 47.61
C ARG A 25 -29.86 31.80 48.13
N LEU A 26 -28.65 31.46 48.57
CA LEU A 26 -28.23 30.63 49.73
C LEU A 26 -27.13 29.59 49.44
N SER A 27 -26.02 29.80 50.14
CA SER A 27 -25.21 28.81 50.87
C SER A 27 -24.41 27.74 50.11
N SER A 28 -23.08 27.93 50.21
CA SER A 28 -22.06 26.92 50.54
C SER A 28 -22.29 25.48 50.10
N CYS A 29 -21.58 25.07 49.05
CA CYS A 29 -20.94 23.76 48.99
C CYS A 29 -19.72 23.84 48.07
N VAL A 30 -18.55 24.01 48.68
CA VAL A 30 -17.27 23.60 48.09
C VAL A 30 -17.33 22.07 48.05
N ALA A 31 -17.69 21.50 46.90
CA ALA A 31 -17.62 20.08 46.66
C ALA A 31 -16.69 19.84 45.47
N LEU A 32 -15.45 19.47 45.80
CA LEU A 32 -14.56 18.58 45.05
C LEU A 32 -15.01 18.30 43.61
N PHE A 33 -14.67 19.20 42.68
CA PHE A 33 -14.44 18.76 41.31
C PHE A 33 -13.14 17.95 41.34
N GLY A 34 -13.28 16.65 41.58
CA GLY A 34 -12.25 15.69 41.23
C GLY A 34 -11.90 15.97 39.77
N VAL A 35 -10.67 16.45 39.55
CA VAL A 35 -10.10 16.51 38.22
C VAL A 35 -10.08 15.05 37.77
N SER A 36 -11.09 14.64 37.01
CA SER A 36 -11.11 13.36 36.33
C SER A 36 -9.85 13.37 35.48
N GLY A 37 -8.85 12.64 35.96
CA GLY A 37 -7.55 12.55 35.33
C GLY A 37 -7.77 12.26 33.86
N TRP A 38 -7.18 13.12 33.04
CA TRP A 38 -6.95 12.81 31.63
C TRP A 38 -6.45 11.37 31.58
N SER A 39 -7.27 10.47 31.04
CA SER A 39 -6.85 9.08 30.86
C SER A 39 -5.56 9.12 30.07
N ALA A 40 -4.52 8.48 30.61
CA ALA A 40 -3.22 8.38 29.98
C ALA A 40 -3.41 7.97 28.52
N ALA A 41 -2.73 8.68 27.62
CA ALA A 41 -2.58 8.27 26.24
C ALA A 41 -2.28 6.76 26.21
N ALA A 42 -3.03 6.00 25.42
CA ALA A 42 -2.73 4.59 25.20
C ALA A 42 -1.23 4.46 24.92
N ASP A 43 -0.56 3.51 25.58
CA ASP A 43 0.84 3.18 25.35
C ASP A 43 1.03 2.85 23.86
N THR A 44 1.40 3.85 23.06
CA THR A 44 1.79 3.66 21.67
C THR A 44 3.26 3.24 21.68
N ALA A 45 3.49 1.97 22.01
CA ALA A 45 4.79 1.37 21.76
C ALA A 45 5.13 1.58 20.27
N PRO A 46 6.34 2.04 19.94
CA PRO A 46 6.71 2.31 18.56
C PRO A 46 6.59 1.04 17.73
N TYR A 47 6.04 1.16 16.53
CA TYR A 47 5.97 0.04 15.60
C TYR A 47 7.38 -0.47 15.29
N VAL A 48 7.63 -1.74 15.53
CA VAL A 48 8.90 -2.39 15.20
C VAL A 48 8.71 -3.17 13.91
N PHE A 49 9.38 -2.72 12.85
CA PHE A 49 9.34 -3.42 11.56
C PHE A 49 9.91 -4.84 11.74
N PRO A 50 9.18 -5.90 11.32
CA PRO A 50 9.62 -7.27 11.51
C PRO A 50 10.86 -7.56 10.68
N SER A 51 11.89 -8.09 11.33
CA SER A 51 13.09 -8.59 10.66
C SER A 51 12.95 -10.08 10.35
N TYR A 52 13.29 -10.46 9.12
CA TYR A 52 13.26 -11.85 8.67
C TYR A 52 14.67 -12.33 8.37
N ARG A 53 15.08 -13.39 9.06
CA ARG A 53 16.43 -13.95 8.94
C ARG A 53 16.71 -14.62 7.58
N ASP A 54 15.68 -15.16 6.93
CA ASP A 54 15.78 -15.97 5.71
C ASP A 54 14.40 -16.09 5.03
N GLY A 55 14.38 -16.64 3.81
CA GLY A 55 13.13 -16.86 3.07
C GLY A 55 12.18 -17.86 3.73
N ALA A 56 12.68 -18.78 4.57
CA ALA A 56 11.82 -19.72 5.30
C ALA A 56 11.01 -19.02 6.39
N ALA A 57 11.58 -18.02 7.07
CA ALA A 57 10.88 -17.18 8.03
C ALA A 57 9.76 -16.36 7.37
N VAL A 58 10.02 -15.81 6.18
CA VAL A 58 9.00 -15.13 5.37
C VAL A 58 7.88 -16.09 4.99
N LYS A 59 8.22 -17.26 4.46
CA LYS A 59 7.24 -18.29 4.10
C LYS A 59 6.38 -18.70 5.30
N ALA A 60 6.98 -18.89 6.47
CA ALA A 60 6.26 -19.26 7.68
C ALA A 60 5.27 -18.16 8.13
N ARG A 61 5.65 -16.87 8.05
CA ARG A 61 4.74 -15.75 8.30
C ARG A 61 3.58 -15.75 7.30
N CYS A 62 3.88 -15.91 6.02
CA CYS A 62 2.89 -15.98 4.96
C CYS A 62 1.88 -17.11 5.21
N ASP A 63 2.37 -18.32 5.47
CA ASP A 63 1.56 -19.52 5.70
C ASP A 63 0.61 -19.35 6.89
N ARG A 64 1.10 -18.78 8.00
CA ARG A 64 0.28 -18.52 9.18
C ARG A 64 -0.81 -17.49 8.87
N THR A 65 -0.43 -16.37 8.27
CA THR A 65 -1.35 -15.27 7.99
C THR A 65 -2.43 -15.69 6.99
N LEU A 66 -2.06 -16.41 5.91
CA LEU A 66 -3.02 -16.93 4.95
C LEU A 66 -4.06 -17.86 5.59
N ARG A 67 -3.63 -18.75 6.51
CA ARG A 67 -4.58 -19.60 7.26
C ARG A 67 -5.52 -18.78 8.13
N GLU A 68 -5.01 -17.73 8.76
CA GLU A 68 -5.79 -16.84 9.63
C GLU A 68 -6.84 -16.05 8.85
N ILE A 69 -6.45 -15.38 7.77
CA ILE A 69 -7.38 -14.60 6.95
C ILE A 69 -8.38 -15.49 6.20
N GLU A 70 -8.01 -16.73 5.86
CA GLU A 70 -8.97 -17.73 5.35
C GLU A 70 -10.01 -18.10 6.40
N ALA A 71 -9.61 -18.26 7.67
CA ALA A 71 -10.53 -18.52 8.75
C ALA A 71 -11.46 -17.31 9.02
N GLN A 72 -10.92 -16.08 9.01
CA GLN A 72 -11.69 -14.84 9.10
C GLN A 72 -12.71 -14.75 7.96
N ALA A 73 -12.29 -14.91 6.70
CA ALA A 73 -13.17 -14.89 5.54
C ALA A 73 -14.30 -15.93 5.63
N ARG A 74 -14.01 -17.15 6.12
CA ARG A 74 -15.04 -18.17 6.36
C ARG A 74 -16.04 -17.75 7.44
N ARG A 75 -15.59 -17.11 8.52
CA ARG A 75 -16.48 -16.60 9.58
C ARG A 75 -17.35 -15.45 9.08
N ILE A 76 -16.78 -14.51 8.33
CA ILE A 76 -17.50 -13.39 7.70
C ILE A 76 -18.59 -13.92 6.78
N ALA A 77 -18.24 -14.83 5.87
CA ALA A 77 -19.19 -15.45 4.95
C ALA A 77 -20.32 -16.22 5.66
N ALA A 78 -20.02 -16.82 6.81
CA ALA A 78 -20.99 -17.56 7.61
C ALA A 78 -21.81 -16.67 8.56
N GLY A 79 -21.44 -15.39 8.72
CA GLY A 79 -22.06 -14.53 9.72
C GLY A 79 -21.81 -14.92 11.16
N ARG A 80 -20.66 -15.53 11.43
CA ARG A 80 -20.26 -16.02 12.75
C ARG A 80 -19.12 -15.19 13.35
N GLY A 81 -18.93 -13.96 12.86
CA GLY A 81 -18.02 -13.01 13.49
C GLY A 81 -18.66 -12.44 14.77
N PRO A 82 -17.85 -12.03 15.76
CA PRO A 82 -18.35 -11.37 16.96
C PRO A 82 -19.04 -10.02 16.66
N ASP A 83 -18.69 -9.37 15.55
CA ASP A 83 -19.17 -8.04 15.20
C ASP A 83 -19.84 -7.95 13.82
N GLY A 84 -20.26 -6.72 13.46
CA GLY A 84 -20.85 -6.40 12.16
C GLY A 84 -19.92 -6.71 10.99
N VAL A 85 -20.50 -6.97 9.81
CA VAL A 85 -19.74 -7.40 8.62
C VAL A 85 -18.65 -6.41 8.19
N LEU A 86 -18.86 -5.11 8.38
CA LEU A 86 -17.83 -4.09 8.08
C LEU A 86 -16.64 -4.19 9.03
N ILE A 87 -16.90 -4.27 10.34
CA ILE A 87 -15.85 -4.42 11.36
C ILE A 87 -15.05 -5.70 11.14
N GLU A 88 -15.71 -6.81 10.80
CA GLU A 88 -15.00 -8.06 10.54
C GLU A 88 -14.13 -8.00 9.27
N ILE A 89 -14.57 -7.29 8.23
CA ILE A 89 -13.77 -7.05 7.03
C ILE A 89 -12.60 -6.11 7.34
N ASP A 90 -12.82 -5.06 8.13
CA ASP A 90 -11.79 -4.14 8.58
C ASP A 90 -10.69 -4.86 9.36
N ARG A 91 -11.06 -5.72 10.32
CA ARG A 91 -10.10 -6.55 11.06
C ARG A 91 -9.33 -7.53 10.19
N LEU A 92 -9.96 -8.07 9.15
CA LEU A 92 -9.26 -8.88 8.17
C LEU A 92 -8.21 -8.04 7.44
N GLY A 93 -8.56 -6.82 7.03
CA GLY A 93 -7.65 -5.84 6.46
C GLY A 93 -6.47 -5.53 7.39
N GLN A 94 -6.75 -5.19 8.66
CA GLN A 94 -5.71 -4.96 9.68
C GLN A 94 -4.77 -6.16 9.83
N THR A 95 -5.32 -7.38 9.85
CA THR A 95 -4.50 -8.61 9.94
C THR A 95 -3.54 -8.73 8.75
N VAL A 96 -4.00 -8.38 7.55
CA VAL A 96 -3.18 -8.33 6.35
C VAL A 96 -2.12 -7.24 6.47
N ASP A 97 -2.51 -6.02 6.84
CA ASP A 97 -1.59 -4.88 6.90
C ASP A 97 -0.46 -5.09 7.91
N ASP A 98 -0.80 -5.56 9.11
CA ASP A 98 0.19 -5.82 10.17
C ASP A 98 1.13 -6.98 9.83
N SER A 99 0.72 -7.88 8.95
CA SER A 99 1.42 -9.14 8.71
C SER A 99 2.11 -9.29 7.38
N LEU A 100 1.47 -8.81 6.31
CA LEU A 100 1.90 -9.02 4.94
C LEU A 100 2.47 -7.75 4.32
N SER A 101 2.04 -6.55 4.71
CA SER A 101 2.64 -5.31 4.20
C SER A 101 4.15 -5.23 4.44
N PRO A 102 4.69 -5.64 5.61
CA PRO A 102 6.14 -5.76 5.77
C PRO A 102 6.77 -6.79 4.83
N VAL A 103 6.10 -7.91 4.58
CA VAL A 103 6.60 -8.94 3.65
C VAL A 103 6.68 -8.38 2.24
N PHE A 104 5.64 -7.68 1.77
CA PHE A 104 5.57 -7.10 0.43
C PHE A 104 6.62 -6.01 0.23
N PHE A 105 6.89 -5.22 1.26
CA PHE A 105 7.99 -4.26 1.23
C PHE A 105 9.34 -4.95 1.00
N LEU A 106 9.60 -6.08 1.69
CA LEU A 106 10.86 -6.81 1.57
C LEU A 106 11.10 -7.40 0.18
N ALA A 107 10.06 -7.72 -0.59
CA ALA A 107 10.19 -8.14 -1.99
C ALA A 107 10.96 -7.12 -2.84
N ASN A 108 10.93 -5.84 -2.46
CA ASN A 108 11.50 -4.75 -3.23
C ASN A 108 12.88 -4.30 -2.73
N VAL A 109 13.16 -4.45 -1.43
CA VAL A 109 14.34 -3.80 -0.81
C VAL A 109 15.29 -4.73 -0.07
N HIS A 110 14.89 -5.96 0.26
CA HIS A 110 15.75 -6.82 1.07
C HIS A 110 17.03 -7.19 0.32
N PRO A 111 18.23 -7.15 0.92
CA PRO A 111 19.48 -7.46 0.22
C PRO A 111 19.55 -8.92 -0.25
N ASP A 112 19.06 -9.85 0.56
CA ASP A 112 19.10 -11.28 0.25
C ASP A 112 18.00 -11.70 -0.73
N LYS A 113 18.41 -12.23 -1.88
CA LYS A 113 17.49 -12.73 -2.92
C LYS A 113 16.52 -13.80 -2.42
N PRO A 114 16.91 -14.81 -1.61
CA PRO A 114 15.97 -15.82 -1.12
C PRO A 114 14.83 -15.24 -0.27
N VAL A 115 15.06 -14.13 0.43
CA VAL A 115 14.01 -13.42 1.19
C VAL A 115 13.05 -12.73 0.22
N ARG A 116 13.58 -12.03 -0.79
CA ARG A 116 12.76 -11.38 -1.83
C ARG A 116 11.90 -12.40 -2.59
N ASP A 117 12.50 -13.50 -3.03
CA ASP A 117 11.80 -14.56 -3.76
C ASP A 117 10.65 -15.18 -2.92
N ALA A 118 10.86 -15.35 -1.61
CA ALA A 118 9.84 -15.86 -0.70
C ALA A 118 8.70 -14.85 -0.46
N ALA A 119 9.01 -13.55 -0.39
CA ALA A 119 8.02 -12.48 -0.27
C ALA A 119 7.17 -12.37 -1.54
N GLU A 120 7.82 -12.38 -2.70
CA GLU A 120 7.22 -12.45 -4.03
C GLU A 120 6.26 -13.65 -4.17
N ALA A 121 6.66 -14.84 -3.69
CA ALA A 121 5.79 -16.00 -3.67
C ALA A 121 4.59 -15.85 -2.71
N CYS A 122 4.74 -15.07 -1.64
CA CYS A 122 3.64 -14.77 -0.74
C CYS A 122 2.60 -13.84 -1.38
N GLU A 123 3.04 -12.80 -2.10
CA GLU A 123 2.17 -11.87 -2.82
C GLU A 123 1.23 -12.61 -3.78
N LEU A 124 1.73 -13.53 -4.60
CA LEU A 124 0.91 -14.34 -5.51
C LEU A 124 -0.17 -15.13 -4.78
N ARG A 125 0.18 -15.72 -3.63
CA ARG A 125 -0.77 -16.51 -2.83
C ARG A 125 -1.82 -15.63 -2.17
N TYR A 126 -1.42 -14.44 -1.74
CA TYR A 126 -2.34 -13.43 -1.22
C TYR A 126 -3.29 -12.92 -2.32
N GLN A 127 -2.79 -12.63 -3.53
CA GLN A 127 -3.63 -12.26 -4.69
C GLN A 127 -4.68 -13.33 -5.02
N ALA A 128 -4.29 -14.61 -4.98
CA ALA A 128 -5.25 -15.69 -5.18
C ALA A 128 -6.33 -15.71 -4.07
N PHE A 129 -5.94 -15.43 -2.82
CA PHE A 129 -6.88 -15.30 -1.70
C PHE A 129 -7.82 -14.11 -1.88
N THR A 130 -7.32 -12.91 -2.18
CA THR A 130 -8.15 -11.70 -2.36
C THR A 130 -9.14 -11.90 -3.50
N SER A 131 -8.70 -12.48 -4.62
CA SER A 131 -9.60 -12.86 -5.73
C SER A 131 -10.71 -13.83 -5.30
N ARG A 132 -10.47 -14.72 -4.32
CA ARG A 132 -11.52 -15.58 -3.74
C ARG A 132 -12.45 -14.81 -2.81
N LEU A 133 -11.90 -13.88 -2.02
CA LEU A 133 -12.64 -13.06 -1.07
C LEU A 133 -13.67 -12.17 -1.80
N TYR A 134 -13.23 -11.38 -2.78
CA TYR A 134 -14.08 -10.44 -3.52
C TYR A 134 -15.05 -11.11 -4.51
N GLN A 135 -14.86 -12.38 -4.83
CA GLN A 135 -15.84 -13.17 -5.59
C GLN A 135 -16.77 -14.00 -4.70
N ASN A 136 -16.75 -13.82 -3.38
CA ASN A 136 -17.56 -14.62 -2.47
C ASN A 136 -19.02 -14.10 -2.40
N PRO A 137 -20.00 -14.83 -2.97
CA PRO A 137 -21.39 -14.36 -3.04
C PRO A 137 -22.10 -14.35 -1.68
N ARG A 138 -21.54 -15.02 -0.66
CA ARG A 138 -22.09 -14.96 0.70
C ARG A 138 -21.72 -13.65 1.38
N ILE A 139 -20.46 -13.21 1.25
CA ILE A 139 -20.01 -11.94 1.81
C ILE A 139 -20.72 -10.78 1.09
N TYR A 140 -20.78 -10.83 -0.24
CA TYR A 140 -21.48 -9.81 -1.02
C TYR A 140 -22.94 -9.63 -0.61
N ARG A 141 -23.71 -10.73 -0.46
CA ARG A 141 -25.11 -10.64 0.02
C ARG A 141 -25.24 -10.05 1.41
N ARG A 142 -24.29 -10.31 2.31
CA ARG A 142 -24.27 -9.68 3.64
C ARG A 142 -24.05 -8.18 3.55
N LEU A 143 -23.14 -7.73 2.70
CA LEU A 143 -22.91 -6.30 2.43
C LEU A 143 -24.14 -5.65 1.79
N GLN A 144 -24.81 -6.32 0.86
CA GLN A 144 -26.07 -5.82 0.26
C GLN A 144 -27.17 -5.63 1.31
N ALA A 145 -27.33 -6.60 2.22
CA ALA A 145 -28.34 -6.55 3.27
C ALA A 145 -28.00 -5.59 4.43
N LEU A 146 -26.74 -5.18 4.57
CA LEU A 146 -26.29 -4.29 5.63
C LEU A 146 -26.98 -2.92 5.53
N GLN A 147 -27.52 -2.47 6.66
CA GLN A 147 -27.97 -1.09 6.85
C GLN A 147 -26.83 -0.31 7.55
N PRO A 148 -26.18 0.65 6.86
CA PRO A 148 -25.07 1.41 7.43
C PRO A 148 -25.55 2.39 8.51
N VAL A 149 -24.77 2.55 9.59
CA VAL A 149 -25.15 3.38 10.74
C VAL A 149 -24.82 4.85 10.52
N ASP A 150 -23.69 5.14 9.88
CA ASP A 150 -23.20 6.49 9.65
C ASP A 150 -22.68 6.72 8.22
N ALA A 151 -22.03 7.87 8.00
CA ALA A 151 -21.46 8.21 6.69
C ALA A 151 -20.24 7.36 6.32
N ILE A 152 -19.44 6.93 7.30
CA ILE A 152 -18.25 6.12 7.10
C ILE A 152 -18.68 4.71 6.69
N ASP A 153 -19.64 4.12 7.39
CA ASP A 153 -20.23 2.83 7.05
C ASP A 153 -20.86 2.85 5.65
N ARG A 154 -21.56 3.94 5.29
CA ARG A 154 -22.16 4.10 3.96
C ARG A 154 -21.10 4.07 2.87
N GLN A 155 -20.00 4.81 3.07
CA GLN A 155 -18.91 4.87 2.11
C GLN A 155 -18.20 3.52 1.99
N MET A 156 -17.80 2.93 3.12
CA MET A 156 -17.13 1.63 3.15
C MET A 156 -17.98 0.54 2.50
N ARG A 157 -19.29 0.51 2.78
CA ARG A 157 -20.22 -0.43 2.12
C ARG A 157 -20.26 -0.20 0.60
N ALA A 158 -20.34 1.04 0.14
CA ALA A 158 -20.37 1.36 -1.28
C ALA A 158 -19.08 0.91 -1.99
N ASP A 159 -17.92 1.23 -1.43
CA ASP A 159 -16.61 0.86 -1.98
C ASP A 159 -16.41 -0.66 -2.01
N LEU A 160 -16.84 -1.36 -0.96
CA LEU A 160 -16.82 -2.82 -0.95
C LEU A 160 -17.76 -3.42 -2.00
N LEU A 161 -19.00 -2.94 -2.13
CA LEU A 161 -19.92 -3.45 -3.15
C LEU A 161 -19.35 -3.26 -4.56
N ALA A 162 -18.81 -2.09 -4.87
CA ALA A 162 -18.14 -1.81 -6.14
C ALA A 162 -16.96 -2.76 -6.38
N SER A 163 -16.09 -2.94 -5.38
CA SER A 163 -14.93 -3.85 -5.49
C SER A 163 -15.34 -5.31 -5.75
N PHE A 164 -16.43 -5.77 -5.12
CA PHE A 164 -16.98 -7.11 -5.37
C PHE A 164 -17.57 -7.24 -6.78
N GLU A 165 -18.24 -6.20 -7.27
CA GLU A 165 -18.80 -6.15 -8.62
C GLU A 165 -17.70 -6.15 -9.69
N ASP A 166 -16.65 -5.35 -9.50
CA ASP A 166 -15.46 -5.32 -10.37
C ASP A 166 -14.71 -6.66 -10.37
N ALA A 167 -14.64 -7.32 -9.21
CA ALA A 167 -14.10 -8.68 -9.11
C ALA A 167 -14.99 -9.73 -9.80
N GLY A 168 -16.20 -9.35 -10.22
CA GLY A 168 -17.12 -10.19 -10.99
C GLY A 168 -18.02 -11.07 -10.14
N VAL A 169 -18.30 -10.74 -8.87
CA VAL A 169 -19.15 -11.58 -7.99
C VAL A 169 -20.52 -11.91 -8.60
N GLY A 170 -21.07 -10.99 -9.40
CA GLY A 170 -22.36 -11.13 -10.08
C GLY A 170 -22.34 -12.00 -11.35
N LEU A 171 -21.16 -12.39 -11.85
CA LEU A 171 -21.06 -13.20 -13.07
C LEU A 171 -21.52 -14.65 -12.81
N PRO A 172 -22.00 -15.37 -13.85
CA PRO A 172 -22.19 -16.83 -13.80
C PRO A 172 -20.87 -17.56 -13.46
N ALA A 173 -20.96 -18.74 -12.86
CA ALA A 173 -19.79 -19.49 -12.35
C ALA A 173 -18.65 -19.61 -13.38
N ALA A 174 -18.94 -20.10 -14.59
CA ALA A 174 -17.93 -20.24 -15.64
C ALA A 174 -17.26 -18.90 -16.04
N LYS A 175 -18.01 -17.78 -16.02
CA LYS A 175 -17.45 -16.46 -16.30
C LYS A 175 -16.62 -15.91 -15.14
N ARG A 176 -17.00 -16.19 -13.88
CA ARG A 176 -16.19 -15.87 -12.70
C ARG A 176 -14.87 -16.60 -12.68
N ASP A 177 -14.88 -17.89 -13.01
CA ASP A 177 -13.68 -18.72 -13.05
C ASP A 177 -12.71 -18.22 -14.12
N ARG A 178 -13.23 -17.82 -15.30
CA ARG A 178 -12.42 -17.16 -16.33
C ARG A 178 -11.86 -15.82 -15.87
N ALA A 179 -12.67 -14.97 -15.23
CA ALA A 179 -12.20 -13.68 -14.71
C ALA A 179 -11.10 -13.85 -13.66
N ARG A 180 -11.24 -14.84 -12.77
CA ARG A 180 -10.21 -15.22 -11.79
C ARG A 180 -8.91 -15.63 -12.49
N ALA A 181 -8.99 -16.54 -13.46
CA ALA A 181 -7.80 -17.01 -14.17
C ALA A 181 -7.05 -15.86 -14.87
N LEU A 182 -7.79 -14.92 -15.48
CA LEU A 182 -7.20 -13.72 -16.09
C LEU A 182 -6.53 -12.80 -15.07
N ASN A 183 -7.18 -12.55 -13.93
CA ASN A 183 -6.60 -11.73 -12.86
C ASN A 183 -5.34 -12.36 -12.26
N ASP A 184 -5.36 -13.68 -12.03
CA ASP A 184 -4.19 -14.42 -11.54
C ASP A 184 -3.04 -14.36 -12.57
N GLU A 185 -3.33 -14.45 -13.87
CA GLU A 185 -2.34 -14.30 -14.93
C GLU A 185 -1.78 -12.87 -15.03
N LEU A 186 -2.63 -11.85 -14.93
CA LEU A 186 -2.21 -10.45 -14.90
C LEU A 186 -1.31 -10.16 -13.69
N GLY A 187 -1.67 -10.66 -12.51
CA GLY A 187 -0.85 -10.54 -11.30
C GLY A 187 0.55 -11.14 -11.50
N ARG A 188 0.61 -12.37 -12.04
CA ARG A 188 1.87 -13.05 -12.37
C ARG A 188 2.70 -12.27 -13.40
N LEU A 189 2.08 -11.78 -14.48
CA LEU A 189 2.77 -11.03 -15.53
C LEU A 189 3.34 -9.70 -15.02
N SER A 190 2.58 -8.97 -14.20
CA SER A 190 3.03 -7.73 -13.58
C SER A 190 4.24 -7.97 -12.67
N GLN A 191 4.18 -9.00 -11.82
CA GLN A 191 5.30 -9.34 -10.95
C GLN A 191 6.54 -9.80 -11.73
N ASP A 192 6.35 -10.60 -12.78
CA ASP A 192 7.44 -11.01 -13.67
C ASP A 192 8.10 -9.81 -14.34
N PHE A 193 7.32 -8.82 -14.76
CA PHE A 193 7.81 -7.58 -15.36
C PHE A 193 8.62 -6.77 -14.34
N GLU A 194 8.06 -6.51 -13.16
CA GLU A 194 8.73 -5.78 -12.08
C GLU A 194 10.02 -6.46 -11.62
N ARG A 195 10.01 -7.80 -11.47
CA ARG A 195 11.22 -8.57 -11.14
C ARG A 195 12.29 -8.42 -12.22
N ARG A 196 11.92 -8.48 -13.50
CA ARG A 196 12.89 -8.29 -14.60
C ARG A 196 13.55 -6.92 -14.57
N LEU A 197 12.81 -5.88 -14.20
CA LEU A 197 13.37 -4.53 -14.03
C LEU A 197 14.29 -4.46 -12.81
N ARG A 198 13.86 -4.95 -11.65
CA ARG A 198 14.66 -4.93 -10.40
C ARG A 198 15.94 -5.75 -10.51
N GLU A 199 15.89 -6.87 -11.23
CA GLU A 199 17.02 -7.80 -11.35
C GLU A 199 17.88 -7.56 -12.60
N ASP A 200 17.65 -6.48 -13.34
CA ASP A 200 18.46 -6.15 -14.51
C ASP A 200 19.92 -5.85 -14.10
N LYS A 201 20.83 -6.63 -14.67
CA LYS A 201 22.28 -6.50 -14.48
C LYS A 201 22.99 -6.01 -15.72
N THR A 202 22.25 -5.48 -16.70
CA THR A 202 22.83 -4.90 -17.90
C THR A 202 23.90 -3.87 -17.52
N ARG A 203 25.05 -3.97 -18.17
CA ARG A 203 26.17 -3.03 -18.05
C ARG A 203 26.55 -2.54 -19.43
N VAL A 204 26.89 -1.27 -19.53
CA VAL A 204 27.40 -0.63 -20.73
C VAL A 204 28.83 -0.18 -20.45
N ALA A 205 29.73 -0.46 -21.39
CA ALA A 205 31.14 -0.13 -21.27
C ALA A 205 31.41 1.27 -21.84
N PHE A 206 32.11 2.11 -21.07
CA PHE A 206 32.50 3.46 -21.44
C PHE A 206 34.02 3.63 -21.29
N THR A 207 34.65 4.32 -22.23
CA THR A 207 36.00 4.84 -22.00
C THR A 207 35.95 6.05 -21.06
N ASP A 208 37.08 6.37 -20.41
CA ASP A 208 37.14 7.55 -19.53
C ASP A 208 36.82 8.85 -20.29
N SER A 209 37.17 8.94 -21.58
CA SER A 209 36.83 10.09 -22.43
C SER A 209 35.33 10.19 -22.74
N GLU A 210 34.61 9.08 -22.77
CA GLU A 210 33.15 9.08 -22.97
C GLU A 210 32.39 9.55 -21.72
N LEU A 211 33.03 9.50 -20.55
CA LEU A 211 32.50 9.97 -19.27
C LEU A 211 32.91 11.40 -18.93
N ASP A 212 33.51 12.15 -19.87
CA ASP A 212 33.83 13.55 -19.66
C ASP A 212 32.58 14.37 -19.28
N GLY A 213 32.66 15.11 -18.17
CA GLY A 213 31.56 15.84 -17.56
C GLY A 213 30.73 15.06 -16.53
N VAL A 214 30.77 13.72 -16.54
CA VAL A 214 30.05 12.91 -15.55
C VAL A 214 30.76 12.98 -14.18
N PRO A 215 30.03 13.23 -13.07
CA PRO A 215 30.64 13.28 -11.74
C PRO A 215 31.43 12.01 -11.41
N ALA A 216 32.68 12.16 -10.96
CA ALA A 216 33.57 11.03 -10.67
C ALA A 216 33.01 10.07 -9.61
N SER A 217 32.13 10.56 -8.71
CA SER A 217 31.42 9.73 -7.73
C SER A 217 30.54 8.64 -8.36
N VAL A 218 30.13 8.80 -9.62
CA VAL A 218 29.28 7.84 -10.34
C VAL A 218 30.08 6.65 -10.85
N TRP A 219 31.36 6.84 -11.21
CA TRP A 219 32.09 5.84 -12.00
C TRP A 219 33.49 5.47 -11.48
N SER A 220 34.08 6.26 -10.57
CA SER A 220 35.45 6.03 -10.10
C SER A 220 35.67 4.68 -9.40
N THR A 221 34.64 4.14 -8.74
CA THR A 221 34.66 2.83 -8.07
C THR A 221 33.98 1.72 -8.89
N ALA A 222 33.51 2.04 -10.09
CA ALA A 222 32.81 1.08 -10.93
C ALA A 222 33.79 0.01 -11.48
N PRO A 223 33.33 -1.24 -11.69
CA PRO A 223 34.14 -2.28 -12.31
C PRO A 223 34.62 -1.86 -13.70
N ARG A 224 35.78 -2.39 -14.12
CA ARG A 224 36.30 -2.22 -15.48
C ARG A 224 36.37 -3.55 -16.22
N ASP A 225 36.21 -3.52 -17.53
CA ASP A 225 36.42 -4.70 -18.37
C ASP A 225 37.90 -4.97 -18.67
N ALA A 226 38.18 -6.03 -19.42
CA ALA A 226 39.55 -6.43 -19.79
C ALA A 226 40.27 -5.40 -20.68
N GLN A 227 39.54 -4.46 -21.30
CA GLN A 227 40.07 -3.37 -22.09
C GLN A 227 40.24 -2.08 -21.27
N GLY A 228 39.96 -2.14 -19.97
CA GLY A 228 40.07 -1.00 -19.05
C GLY A 228 38.88 -0.03 -19.12
N ARG A 229 37.78 -0.37 -19.79
CA ARG A 229 36.58 0.49 -19.89
C ARG A 229 35.72 0.36 -18.64
N VAL A 230 35.14 1.46 -18.19
CA VAL A 230 34.23 1.53 -17.04
C VAL A 230 32.90 0.85 -17.38
N LEU A 231 32.42 -0.04 -16.52
CA LEU A 231 31.14 -0.74 -16.66
C LEU A 231 30.08 -0.10 -15.78
N LEU A 232 29.14 0.61 -16.40
CA LEU A 232 28.05 1.30 -15.70
C LEU A 232 26.70 0.60 -15.89
N GLY A 233 25.90 0.59 -14.83
CA GLY A 233 24.53 0.07 -14.84
C GLY A 233 23.53 1.02 -15.48
N LEU A 234 22.29 0.53 -15.61
CA LEU A 234 21.14 1.32 -16.09
C LEU A 234 20.22 1.76 -14.94
N ASP A 235 20.64 1.56 -13.68
CA ASP A 235 19.92 2.06 -12.53
C ASP A 235 19.89 3.58 -12.51
N TYR A 236 18.82 4.16 -11.97
CA TYR A 236 18.56 5.59 -12.01
C TYR A 236 19.73 6.46 -11.48
N PRO A 237 20.38 6.14 -10.33
CA PRO A 237 21.53 6.89 -9.84
C PRO A 237 22.74 6.89 -10.78
N THR A 238 22.88 5.88 -11.63
CA THR A 238 23.98 5.78 -12.61
C THR A 238 23.59 6.39 -13.96
N TYR A 239 22.41 6.03 -14.47
CA TYR A 239 21.93 6.42 -15.79
C TYR A 239 21.73 7.94 -15.92
N SER A 240 21.03 8.56 -14.96
CA SER A 240 20.67 9.98 -15.07
C SER A 240 21.91 10.89 -15.14
N PRO A 241 22.91 10.76 -14.25
CA PRO A 241 24.12 11.58 -14.37
C PRO A 241 24.89 11.39 -15.67
N VAL A 242 24.92 10.17 -16.23
CA VAL A 242 25.60 9.89 -17.50
C VAL A 242 24.89 10.61 -18.64
N VAL A 243 23.56 10.50 -18.76
CA VAL A 243 22.80 11.14 -19.84
C VAL A 243 22.78 12.66 -19.72
N GLU A 244 22.76 13.20 -18.50
CA GLU A 244 22.67 14.64 -18.26
C GLU A 244 24.01 15.37 -18.39
N ASN A 245 25.13 14.72 -18.05
CA ASN A 245 26.42 15.41 -17.89
C ASN A 245 27.50 14.97 -18.88
N ALA A 246 27.36 13.82 -19.54
CA ALA A 246 28.37 13.37 -20.49
C ALA A 246 28.44 14.32 -21.70
N ARG A 247 29.66 14.75 -22.06
CA ARG A 247 29.89 15.73 -23.13
C ARG A 247 30.20 15.10 -24.48
N SER A 248 30.61 13.84 -24.51
CA SER A 248 30.99 13.13 -25.74
C SER A 248 29.78 12.51 -26.45
N PRO A 249 29.45 12.84 -27.71
CA PRO A 249 28.21 12.37 -28.38
C PRO A 249 28.02 10.84 -28.47
N GLY A 250 29.05 10.03 -28.20
CA GLY A 250 28.96 8.57 -28.12
C GLY A 250 28.04 8.04 -27.02
N HIS A 251 27.87 8.77 -25.90
CA HIS A 251 27.09 8.32 -24.74
C HIS A 251 25.59 8.17 -25.03
N ALA A 252 25.02 9.02 -25.88
CA ALA A 252 23.59 9.02 -26.21
C ALA A 252 23.16 7.75 -26.96
N ASN A 253 24.03 7.24 -27.83
CA ASN A 253 23.79 5.99 -28.57
C ASN A 253 23.97 4.75 -27.69
N ALA A 254 24.92 4.80 -26.74
CA ALA A 254 25.23 3.70 -25.83
C ALA A 254 24.14 3.52 -24.75
N CYS A 255 23.57 4.61 -24.23
CA CYS A 255 22.51 4.57 -23.21
C CYS A 255 21.10 4.45 -23.83
N GLY A 256 20.84 5.06 -25.00
CA GLY A 256 19.54 4.98 -25.68
C GLY A 256 19.31 3.71 -26.50
N GLY A 257 20.39 2.99 -26.83
CA GLY A 257 20.40 1.86 -27.76
C GLY A 257 19.91 0.50 -27.22
N PRO A 258 20.28 0.06 -26.00
CA PRO A 258 19.92 -1.28 -25.51
C PRO A 258 18.43 -1.40 -25.16
N SER A 259 17.88 -0.41 -24.45
CA SER A 259 16.48 -0.40 -23.99
C SER A 259 15.47 -0.41 -25.16
N ARG A 260 15.76 0.33 -26.25
CA ARG A 260 14.85 0.41 -27.42
C ARG A 260 14.99 -0.76 -28.41
N ARG A 261 16.16 -1.40 -28.52
CA ARG A 261 16.40 -2.48 -29.49
C ARG A 261 15.83 -3.83 -29.04
N ALA A 262 15.69 -4.07 -27.74
CA ALA A 262 15.05 -5.28 -27.22
C ALA A 262 13.54 -5.32 -27.51
N ALA A 263 12.87 -4.16 -27.52
CA ALA A 263 11.46 -4.02 -27.86
C ALA A 263 11.18 -4.24 -29.36
N ALA A 264 12.13 -3.88 -30.24
CA ALA A 264 11.95 -3.94 -31.69
C ALA A 264 12.23 -5.32 -32.32
N ARG A 265 12.73 -6.31 -31.57
CA ARG A 265 13.07 -7.66 -32.07
C ARG A 265 12.03 -8.74 -31.75
N ARG A 266 10.86 -8.35 -31.20
CA ARG A 266 9.77 -9.27 -30.83
C ARG A 266 8.44 -8.99 -31.53
N THR A 267 8.47 -8.30 -32.67
CA THR A 267 7.38 -8.18 -33.64
C THR A 267 7.85 -8.78 -34.95
#